data_AF-A0A7S3WKI3-F1
#
_entry.id   AF-A0A7S3WKI3-F1
#
_cell.length_a   1.000
_cell.length_b   1.000
_cell.length_c   1.000
_cell.angle_alpha   90.00
_cell.angle_beta   90.00
_cell.angle_gamma   90.00
#
_symmetry.space_group_name_H-M   'P 1'
#
loop_
_entity.id
_entity.type
_entity.pdbx_description
1 polymer ?
#
loop_
_entity_poly.entity_id
_entity_poly.type
_entity_poly.pdbx_seq_one_letter_code
_entity_poly.pdbx_strand_id
1 'polypeptide(L)'
;STERDLDALETSTVLEGRTTPNGVLFQFATPVYRKRLTKDESIIEQLNEDIIREAKQLQEEDEEGKKWCETHYQGGYTSYGTMRSLVGYSSVIQSMEGMIRRHMRDFGRIAQIENVNALFMTDCWMNVMGKGTEHIWHRHGQSTISGTYYVKTPKRCSGICFEDPRAEKIMALKQRPVV
;
A
#
# COMPACT_ATOMS: atom_id res chain seq x y z
N SER A 1 2.87 -27.28 -15.63
CA SER A 1 3.68 -27.98 -14.59
C SER A 1 4.78 -27.09 -14.03
N THR A 2 4.52 -25.80 -13.81
CA THR A 2 5.55 -24.78 -13.48
C THR A 2 5.05 -23.79 -12.40
N GLU A 3 4.23 -24.28 -11.46
CA GLU A 3 3.73 -23.47 -10.33
C GLU A 3 4.24 -23.95 -8.96
N ARG A 4 5.15 -24.93 -8.91
CA ARG A 4 5.56 -25.56 -7.65
C ARG A 4 6.86 -25.06 -7.01
N ASP A 5 7.60 -24.14 -7.63
CA ASP A 5 8.94 -23.76 -7.15
C ASP A 5 9.06 -22.35 -6.54
N LEU A 6 7.95 -21.66 -6.26
CA LEU A 6 7.99 -20.33 -5.62
C LEU A 6 7.79 -20.34 -4.10
N ASP A 7 7.46 -21.48 -3.51
CA ASP A 7 7.11 -21.59 -2.07
C ASP A 7 8.29 -22.01 -1.16
N ALA A 8 9.52 -22.14 -1.68
CA ALA A 8 10.67 -22.66 -0.92
C ALA A 8 11.88 -21.71 -0.81
N LEU A 9 11.66 -20.40 -0.82
CA LEU A 9 12.69 -19.45 -0.39
C LEU A 9 12.55 -19.21 1.11
N GLU A 10 13.32 -19.98 1.87
CA GLU A 10 13.49 -19.88 3.32
C GLU A 10 13.63 -18.43 3.78
N THR A 11 12.88 -18.11 4.82
CA THR A 11 12.56 -16.75 5.31
C THR A 11 13.73 -16.05 6.02
N SER A 12 14.97 -16.52 5.84
CA SER A 12 16.17 -16.04 6.54
C SER A 12 17.18 -15.31 5.65
N THR A 13 17.03 -15.32 4.33
CA THR A 13 18.16 -15.04 3.40
C THR A 13 17.91 -13.87 2.45
N VAL A 14 17.00 -12.94 2.80
CA VAL A 14 16.43 -12.02 1.80
C VAL A 14 17.17 -10.68 1.66
N LEU A 15 17.97 -10.23 2.64
CA LEU A 15 18.59 -8.89 2.57
C LEU A 15 20.09 -8.79 2.86
N GLU A 16 20.79 -9.87 3.22
CA GLU A 16 22.25 -9.85 3.12
C GLU A 16 22.60 -9.89 1.63
N GLY A 17 23.17 -8.78 1.14
CA GLY A 17 23.39 -8.47 -0.27
C GLY A 17 23.54 -9.70 -1.16
N ARG A 18 22.47 -10.02 -1.90
CA ARG A 18 22.49 -11.14 -2.83
C ARG A 18 23.41 -10.79 -3.98
N THR A 19 24.49 -11.56 -4.13
CA THR A 19 25.22 -11.68 -5.38
C THR A 19 24.33 -12.44 -6.36
N THR A 20 23.97 -11.82 -7.49
CA THR A 20 23.29 -12.55 -8.58
C THR A 20 24.21 -13.66 -9.08
N PRO A 21 23.69 -14.65 -9.83
CA PRO A 21 24.53 -15.67 -10.48
C PRO A 21 25.67 -15.09 -11.34
N ASN A 22 25.56 -13.81 -11.75
CA ASN A 22 26.55 -13.08 -12.52
C ASN A 22 27.48 -12.19 -11.68
N GLY A 23 27.51 -12.33 -10.35
CA GLY A 23 28.40 -11.53 -9.50
C GLY A 23 27.86 -10.15 -9.08
N VAL A 24 26.59 -9.82 -9.33
CA VAL A 24 26.05 -8.47 -9.04
C VAL A 24 25.54 -8.39 -7.61
N LEU A 25 26.04 -7.44 -6.82
CA LEU A 25 25.59 -7.16 -5.46
C LEU A 25 24.56 -6.01 -5.44
N PHE A 26 23.39 -6.25 -4.87
CA PHE A 26 22.42 -5.17 -4.59
C PHE A 26 22.65 -4.58 -3.19
N GLN A 27 22.87 -3.27 -3.12
CA GLN A 27 22.99 -2.54 -1.85
C GLN A 27 21.87 -1.50 -1.74
N PHE A 28 21.34 -1.34 -0.52
CA PHE A 28 20.30 -0.35 -0.18
C PHE A 28 19.03 -0.48 -1.04
N ALA A 29 18.62 -1.73 -1.32
CA ALA A 29 17.39 -1.98 -2.06
C ALA A 29 16.17 -1.52 -1.25
N THR A 30 15.21 -0.90 -1.92
CA THR A 30 13.90 -0.55 -1.35
C THR A 30 12.92 -1.69 -1.62
N PRO A 31 12.60 -2.56 -0.65
CA PRO A 31 11.70 -3.68 -0.89
C PRO A 31 10.26 -3.18 -1.04
N VAL A 32 9.54 -3.73 -2.03
CA VAL A 32 8.10 -3.52 -2.21
C VAL A 32 7.38 -4.84 -1.98
N TYR A 33 6.42 -4.84 -1.05
CA TYR A 33 5.62 -6.01 -0.73
C TYR A 33 4.30 -6.02 -1.50
N ARG A 34 4.05 -7.09 -2.26
CA ARG A 34 2.80 -7.30 -2.99
C ARG A 34 2.34 -8.74 -2.84
N LYS A 35 1.16 -8.94 -2.25
CA LYS A 35 0.54 -10.26 -2.08
C LYS A 35 -0.98 -10.14 -2.08
N ARG A 36 -1.66 -11.24 -2.39
CA ARG A 36 -3.09 -11.41 -2.08
C ARG A 36 -3.29 -11.38 -0.57
N LEU A 37 -4.40 -10.78 -0.12
CA LEU A 37 -4.74 -10.66 1.31
C LEU A 37 -4.97 -12.03 1.98
N THR A 38 -5.57 -12.96 1.24
CA THR A 38 -5.72 -14.36 1.64
C THR A 38 -5.74 -15.23 0.37
N LYS A 39 -5.62 -16.55 0.52
CA LYS A 39 -5.77 -17.52 -0.57
C LYS A 39 -7.25 -17.86 -0.85
N ASP A 40 -8.13 -17.55 0.11
CA ASP A 40 -9.56 -17.84 0.02
C ASP A 40 -10.28 -16.72 -0.75
N GLU A 41 -10.65 -16.99 -1.99
CA GLU A 41 -11.33 -16.01 -2.85
C GLU A 41 -12.74 -15.68 -2.34
N SER A 42 -13.44 -16.60 -1.67
CA SER A 42 -14.79 -16.32 -1.14
C SER A 42 -14.76 -15.27 -0.04
N ILE A 43 -13.72 -15.31 0.81
CA ILE A 43 -13.47 -14.28 1.82
C ILE A 43 -13.17 -12.93 1.16
N ILE A 44 -12.37 -12.92 0.09
CA ILE A 44 -12.02 -11.69 -0.64
C ILE A 44 -13.25 -11.07 -1.31
N GLU A 45 -14.08 -11.89 -1.96
CA GLU A 45 -15.30 -11.44 -2.63
C GLU A 45 -16.26 -10.80 -1.64
N GLN A 46 -16.58 -11.49 -0.55
CA GLN A 46 -17.47 -10.96 0.50
C GLN A 46 -16.89 -9.68 1.14
N LEU A 47 -15.60 -9.69 1.49
CA LEU A 47 -14.93 -8.51 2.04
C LEU A 47 -15.02 -7.31 1.10
N ASN A 48 -14.81 -7.53 -0.21
CA ASN A 48 -14.87 -6.45 -1.18
C ASN A 48 -16.29 -5.91 -1.34
N GLU A 49 -17.30 -6.77 -1.37
CA GLU A 49 -18.70 -6.33 -1.41
C GLU A 49 -19.08 -5.48 -0.19
N ASP A 50 -18.65 -5.91 0.99
CA ASP A 50 -18.90 -5.20 2.24
C ASP A 50 -18.18 -3.84 2.27
N ILE A 51 -16.90 -3.79 1.89
CA ILE A 51 -16.16 -2.53 1.79
C ILE A 51 -16.78 -1.61 0.74
N ILE A 52 -17.24 -2.12 -0.41
CA ILE A 52 -17.91 -1.31 -1.43
C ILE A 52 -19.20 -0.69 -0.88
N ARG A 53 -19.97 -1.44 -0.09
CA ARG A 53 -21.20 -0.95 0.54
C ARG A 53 -20.89 0.14 1.55
N GLU A 54 -19.93 -0.08 2.45
CA GLU A 54 -19.50 0.91 3.44
C GLU A 54 -18.91 2.17 2.78
N ALA A 55 -18.09 2.02 1.73
CA ALA A 55 -17.51 3.16 1.02
C ALA A 55 -18.58 4.05 0.37
N LYS A 56 -19.64 3.45 -0.19
CA LYS A 56 -20.77 4.20 -0.74
C LYS A 56 -21.53 4.94 0.36
N GLN A 57 -21.84 4.25 1.46
CA GLN A 57 -22.53 4.86 2.58
C GLN A 57 -21.74 6.04 3.16
N LEU A 58 -20.44 5.85 3.41
CA LEU A 58 -19.56 6.94 3.86
C LEU A 58 -19.55 8.11 2.88
N GLN A 59 -19.41 7.84 1.58
CA GLN A 59 -19.44 8.90 0.57
C GLN A 59 -20.78 9.66 0.55
N GLU A 60 -21.91 8.97 0.77
CA GLU A 60 -23.23 9.59 0.80
C GLU A 60 -23.43 10.45 2.05
N GLU A 61 -23.02 9.96 3.22
CA GLU A 61 -23.27 10.59 4.53
C GLU A 61 -22.23 11.65 4.94
N ASP A 62 -20.98 11.53 4.48
CA ASP A 62 -19.87 12.40 4.90
C ASP A 62 -19.82 13.73 4.12
N GLU A 63 -20.75 14.62 4.45
CA GLU A 63 -20.84 15.97 3.85
C GLU A 63 -19.58 16.82 4.05
N GLU A 64 -18.93 16.70 5.22
CA GLU A 64 -17.71 17.44 5.51
C GLU A 64 -16.52 16.91 4.69
N GLY A 65 -16.41 15.58 4.54
CA GLY A 65 -15.37 14.95 3.75
C GLY A 65 -15.55 15.25 2.26
N LYS A 66 -16.79 15.27 1.76
CA LYS A 66 -17.09 15.71 0.39
C LYS A 66 -16.61 17.14 0.14
N LYS A 67 -16.96 18.09 1.00
CA LYS A 67 -16.50 19.49 0.90
C LYS A 67 -14.97 19.61 0.94
N TRP A 68 -14.32 18.81 1.79
CA TRP A 68 -12.86 18.79 1.83
C TRP A 68 -12.26 18.26 0.51
N CYS A 69 -12.86 17.21 -0.07
CA CYS A 69 -12.43 16.61 -1.34
C CYS A 69 -12.59 17.54 -2.54
N GLU A 70 -13.59 18.44 -2.55
CA GLU A 70 -13.76 19.43 -3.63
C GLU A 70 -12.50 20.28 -3.85
N THR A 71 -11.74 20.54 -2.79
CA THR A 71 -10.50 21.32 -2.86
C THR A 71 -9.24 20.46 -2.94
N HIS A 72 -9.21 19.31 -2.27
CA HIS A 72 -7.96 18.54 -2.06
C HIS A 72 -7.90 17.21 -2.80
N TYR A 73 -9.03 16.70 -3.29
CA TYR A 73 -9.12 15.37 -3.90
C TYR A 73 -10.13 15.32 -5.05
N GLN A 74 -9.88 16.18 -6.03
CA GLN A 74 -10.82 16.47 -7.12
C GLN A 74 -11.22 15.23 -7.93
N GLY A 75 -12.53 15.09 -8.15
CA GLY A 75 -13.11 13.96 -8.89
C GLY A 75 -13.21 12.66 -8.10
N GLY A 76 -12.74 12.63 -6.85
CA GLY A 76 -12.84 11.47 -5.97
C GLY A 76 -13.45 11.80 -4.61
N TYR A 77 -13.49 10.79 -3.75
CA TYR A 77 -13.81 10.91 -2.34
C TYR A 77 -12.73 10.20 -1.52
N THR A 78 -12.30 10.82 -0.42
CA THR A 78 -11.44 10.19 0.57
C THR A 78 -12.01 10.45 1.95
N SER A 79 -12.07 9.41 2.78
CA SER A 79 -12.44 9.58 4.19
C SER A 79 -11.29 10.18 5.01
N TYR A 80 -10.10 10.37 4.46
CA TYR A 80 -8.93 10.85 5.21
C TYR A 80 -9.14 12.21 5.88
N GLY A 81 -9.89 13.12 5.23
CA GLY A 81 -10.14 14.46 5.73
C GLY A 81 -10.96 14.51 7.02
N THR A 82 -11.79 13.49 7.27
CA THR A 82 -12.82 13.46 8.31
C THR A 82 -12.72 12.23 9.21
N MET A 83 -12.51 11.05 8.61
CA MET A 83 -12.48 9.75 9.27
C MET A 83 -11.26 8.92 8.82
N ARG A 84 -10.13 9.17 9.49
CA ARG A 84 -8.85 8.50 9.22
C ARG A 84 -8.59 7.23 10.02
N SER A 85 -9.45 6.87 10.98
CA SER A 85 -9.29 5.69 11.84
C SER A 85 -10.46 4.71 11.69
N LEU A 86 -10.71 4.24 10.45
CA LEU A 86 -11.87 3.38 10.14
C LEU A 86 -11.88 2.05 10.90
N VAL A 87 -10.73 1.58 11.39
CA VAL A 87 -10.64 0.36 12.22
C VAL A 87 -11.52 0.46 13.46
N GLY A 88 -11.66 1.66 14.05
CA GLY A 88 -12.52 1.89 15.21
C GLY A 88 -14.02 1.97 14.90
N TYR A 89 -14.38 2.18 13.63
CA TYR A 89 -15.76 2.42 13.20
C TYR A 89 -16.38 1.26 12.42
N SER A 90 -15.57 0.50 11.67
CA SER A 90 -16.03 -0.59 10.80
C SER A 90 -15.54 -1.95 11.28
N SER A 91 -16.49 -2.85 11.55
CA SER A 91 -16.21 -4.25 11.88
C SER A 91 -15.59 -5.02 10.70
N VAL A 92 -15.89 -4.61 9.47
CA VAL A 92 -15.32 -5.18 8.24
C VAL A 92 -13.83 -4.83 8.17
N ILE A 93 -13.49 -3.56 8.42
CA ILE A 93 -12.11 -3.09 8.42
C ILE A 93 -11.32 -3.68 9.60
N GLN A 94 -11.92 -3.81 10.78
CA GLN A 94 -11.29 -4.50 11.91
C GLN A 94 -10.95 -5.97 11.58
N SER A 95 -11.85 -6.68 10.91
CA SER A 95 -11.58 -8.06 10.46
C SER A 95 -10.44 -8.11 9.44
N MET A 96 -10.41 -7.14 8.51
CA MET A 96 -9.33 -6.99 7.54
C MET A 96 -7.99 -6.66 8.20
N GLU A 97 -7.97 -5.83 9.24
CA GLU A 97 -6.77 -5.45 9.99
C GLU A 97 -6.03 -6.69 10.51
N GLY A 98 -6.77 -7.68 11.04
CA GLY A 98 -6.18 -8.94 11.50
C GLY A 98 -5.44 -9.71 10.40
N MET A 99 -5.93 -9.63 9.16
CA MET A 99 -5.27 -10.21 7.98
C MET A 99 -4.04 -9.39 7.56
N ILE A 100 -4.18 -8.06 7.53
CA ILE A 100 -3.09 -7.13 7.21
C ILE A 100 -1.94 -7.27 8.22
N ARG A 101 -2.22 -7.44 9.51
CA ARG A 101 -1.20 -7.65 10.56
C ARG A 101 -0.30 -8.84 10.27
N ARG A 102 -0.80 -9.90 9.62
CA ARG A 102 0.04 -11.03 9.18
C ARG A 102 1.02 -10.59 8.10
N HIS A 103 0.54 -9.90 7.07
CA HIS A 103 1.38 -9.37 6.00
C HIS A 103 2.39 -8.34 6.49
N MET A 104 1.99 -7.48 7.43
CA MET A 104 2.88 -6.50 8.05
C MET A 104 4.04 -7.20 8.77
N ARG A 105 3.77 -8.29 9.52
CA ARG A 105 4.82 -9.09 10.15
C ARG A 105 5.73 -9.76 9.13
N ASP A 106 5.16 -10.36 8.08
CA ASP A 106 5.95 -11.01 7.04
C ASP A 106 6.84 -10.00 6.31
N PHE A 107 6.29 -8.84 5.94
CA PHE A 107 7.04 -7.76 5.33
C PHE A 107 8.10 -7.19 6.27
N GLY A 108 7.77 -6.94 7.54
CA GLY A 108 8.74 -6.37 8.48
C GLY A 108 9.89 -7.33 8.79
N ARG A 109 9.68 -8.66 8.73
CA ARG A 109 10.80 -9.61 8.75
C ARG A 109 11.68 -9.49 7.52
N ILE A 110 11.07 -9.41 6.33
CA ILE A 110 11.80 -9.24 5.07
C ILE A 110 12.59 -7.93 5.09
N ALA A 111 11.97 -6.83 5.52
CA ALA A 111 12.55 -5.50 5.59
C ALA A 111 13.44 -5.27 6.82
N GLN A 112 13.65 -6.29 7.67
CA GLN A 112 14.44 -6.23 8.90
C GLN A 112 14.04 -5.08 9.85
N ILE A 113 12.74 -4.84 9.98
CA ILE A 113 12.21 -3.82 10.89
C ILE A 113 12.30 -4.33 12.32
N GLU A 114 13.01 -3.58 13.17
CA GLU A 114 13.10 -3.85 14.60
C GLU A 114 11.72 -3.80 15.25
N ASN A 115 11.45 -4.75 16.16
CA ASN A 115 10.20 -4.80 16.93
C ASN A 115 8.92 -4.77 16.07
N VAL A 116 8.91 -5.42 14.90
CA VAL A 116 7.72 -5.49 14.00
C VAL A 116 6.42 -5.92 14.71
N ASN A 117 6.51 -6.71 15.78
CA ASN A 117 5.34 -7.15 16.55
C ASN A 117 4.69 -6.03 17.39
N ALA A 118 5.42 -4.96 17.68
CA ALA A 118 4.90 -3.79 18.39
C ALA A 118 4.17 -2.81 17.45
N LEU A 119 4.27 -2.99 16.13
CA LEU A 119 3.58 -2.14 15.17
C LEU A 119 2.07 -2.41 15.19
N PHE A 120 1.30 -1.34 15.04
CA PHE A 120 -0.15 -1.36 14.95
C PHE A 120 -0.64 -0.37 13.89
N MET A 121 -1.86 -0.58 13.40
CA MET A 121 -2.48 0.32 12.43
C MET A 121 -2.90 1.61 13.14
N THR A 122 -2.30 2.74 12.77
CA THR A 122 -2.66 4.06 13.31
C THR A 122 -3.83 4.66 12.54
N ASP A 123 -3.70 4.65 11.22
CA ASP A 123 -4.61 5.29 10.28
C ASP A 123 -5.04 4.29 9.21
N CYS A 124 -6.33 4.28 8.91
CA CYS A 124 -6.95 3.53 7.84
C CYS A 124 -8.15 4.33 7.32
N TRP A 125 -8.13 4.64 6.03
CA TRP A 125 -9.17 5.42 5.36
C TRP A 125 -9.52 4.80 4.01
N MET A 126 -10.66 5.17 3.45
CA MET A 126 -11.11 4.72 2.14
C MET A 126 -10.89 5.81 1.09
N ASN A 127 -10.59 5.39 -0.14
CA ASN A 127 -10.53 6.25 -1.31
C ASN A 127 -11.43 5.70 -2.41
N VAL A 128 -12.34 6.52 -2.91
CA VAL A 128 -13.17 6.25 -4.10
C VAL A 128 -12.68 7.16 -5.22
N MET A 129 -12.04 6.58 -6.22
CA MET A 129 -11.43 7.32 -7.33
C MET A 129 -12.35 7.33 -8.54
N GLY A 130 -12.80 8.52 -8.94
CA GLY A 130 -13.49 8.74 -10.19
C GLY A 130 -12.55 8.68 -11.39
N LYS A 131 -13.11 8.83 -12.59
CA LYS A 131 -12.31 8.89 -13.82
C LYS A 131 -11.49 10.18 -13.82
N GLY A 132 -10.17 10.06 -14.00
CA GLY A 132 -9.26 11.20 -14.04
C GLY A 132 -8.84 11.71 -12.66
N THR A 133 -9.31 11.10 -11.57
CA THR A 133 -8.81 11.38 -10.23
C THR A 133 -7.38 10.89 -10.10
N GLU A 134 -6.54 11.73 -9.51
CA GLU A 134 -5.16 11.41 -9.19
C GLU A 134 -4.87 11.62 -7.71
N HIS A 135 -3.98 10.80 -7.17
CA HIS A 135 -3.33 11.11 -5.91
C HIS A 135 -2.02 11.81 -6.23
N ILE A 136 -1.86 13.03 -5.74
CA ILE A 136 -0.59 13.74 -5.82
C ILE A 136 0.50 12.97 -5.11
N TRP A 137 1.74 13.16 -5.56
CA TRP A 137 2.90 12.57 -4.93
C TRP A 137 3.01 13.02 -3.47
N HIS A 138 3.16 12.06 -2.55
CA HIS A 138 3.30 12.33 -1.12
C HIS A 138 4.02 11.20 -0.39
N ARG A 139 4.37 11.47 0.87
CA ARG A 139 4.90 10.49 1.82
C ARG A 139 4.08 10.53 3.10
N HIS A 140 3.95 9.39 3.77
CA HIS A 140 3.29 9.32 5.07
C HIS A 140 4.28 9.64 6.17
N GLY A 141 4.22 10.87 6.68
CA GLY A 141 5.02 11.26 7.84
C GLY A 141 4.72 10.38 9.04
N GLN A 142 5.74 10.07 9.85
CA GLN A 142 5.61 9.35 11.13
C GLN A 142 5.10 7.90 11.03
N SER A 143 4.93 7.35 9.82
CA SER A 143 4.55 5.96 9.60
C SER A 143 5.78 5.09 9.31
N THR A 144 5.87 3.91 9.93
CA THR A 144 6.93 2.93 9.64
C THR A 144 6.64 2.14 8.36
N ILE A 145 5.36 1.77 8.16
CA ILE A 145 4.89 1.02 6.99
C ILE A 145 3.62 1.70 6.50
N SER A 146 3.51 1.88 5.19
CA SER A 146 2.29 2.30 4.51
C SER A 146 1.89 1.26 3.48
N GLY A 147 0.59 1.15 3.20
CA GLY A 147 0.09 0.16 2.27
C GLY A 147 -1.29 0.53 1.74
N THR A 148 -1.69 -0.14 0.67
CA THR A 148 -3.01 0.01 0.07
C THR A 148 -3.58 -1.36 -0.28
N TYR A 149 -4.87 -1.53 -0.03
CA TYR A 149 -5.63 -2.69 -0.47
C TYR A 149 -6.61 -2.27 -1.56
N TYR A 150 -6.52 -2.92 -2.72
CA TYR A 150 -7.35 -2.61 -3.88
C TYR A 150 -8.65 -3.43 -3.84
N VAL A 151 -9.76 -2.74 -3.59
CA VAL A 151 -11.09 -3.35 -3.47
C VAL A 151 -11.73 -3.58 -4.84
N LYS A 152 -11.81 -2.52 -5.64
CA LYS A 152 -12.41 -2.55 -6.98
C LYS A 152 -11.62 -1.68 -7.94
N THR A 153 -11.03 -2.30 -8.94
CA THR A 153 -10.21 -1.62 -9.96
C THR A 153 -10.80 -1.85 -11.36
N PRO A 154 -11.18 -0.81 -12.10
CA PRO A 154 -11.62 -0.97 -13.47
C PRO A 154 -10.48 -1.44 -14.37
N LYS A 155 -10.81 -2.07 -15.51
CA LYS A 155 -9.80 -2.44 -16.50
C LYS A 155 -9.05 -1.18 -16.96
N ARG A 156 -7.72 -1.29 -17.09
CA ARG A 156 -6.82 -0.22 -17.55
C ARG A 156 -6.71 0.99 -16.60
N CYS A 157 -6.98 0.84 -15.30
CA CYS A 157 -6.56 1.84 -14.33
C CYS A 157 -5.04 1.80 -14.13
N SER A 158 -4.45 2.93 -13.74
CA SER A 158 -3.04 2.98 -13.30
C SER A 158 -2.88 2.23 -11.97
N GLY A 159 -1.71 1.61 -11.80
CA GLY A 159 -1.26 1.12 -10.49
C GLY A 159 -0.58 2.23 -9.70
N ILE A 160 -0.18 1.91 -8.47
CA ILE A 160 0.70 2.79 -7.69
C ILE A 160 2.03 3.00 -8.42
N CYS A 161 2.49 4.24 -8.46
CA CYS A 161 3.81 4.61 -8.96
C CYS A 161 4.73 4.91 -7.77
N PHE A 162 5.90 4.29 -7.73
CA PHE A 162 6.92 4.56 -6.71
C PHE A 162 8.06 5.36 -7.35
N GLU A 163 8.52 6.39 -6.63
CA GLU A 163 9.71 7.14 -7.02
C GLU A 163 10.93 6.62 -6.27
N ASP A 164 12.11 6.68 -6.91
CA ASP A 164 13.37 6.33 -6.27
C ASP A 164 13.62 7.30 -5.09
N PRO A 165 13.79 6.82 -3.85
CA PRO A 165 14.06 7.69 -2.70
C PRO A 165 15.37 8.50 -2.83
N ARG A 166 16.21 8.19 -3.82
CA ARG A 166 17.47 8.88 -4.11
C ARG A 166 17.32 9.88 -5.27
N ALA A 167 16.15 10.03 -5.87
CA ALA A 167 15.92 10.86 -7.06
C ALA A 167 16.45 12.29 -6.89
N GLU A 168 16.21 12.90 -5.73
CA GLU A 168 16.70 14.26 -5.38
C GLU A 168 18.24 14.35 -5.47
N LYS A 169 18.96 13.29 -5.10
CA LYS A 169 20.44 13.24 -5.14
C LYS A 169 20.98 12.94 -6.54
N ILE A 170 20.20 12.24 -7.38
CA ILE A 170 20.61 11.88 -8.75
C ILE A 170 20.60 13.10 -9.68
N MET A 171 19.69 14.06 -9.47
CA MET A 171 19.68 15.30 -10.27
C MET A 171 20.99 16.10 -10.15
N ALA A 172 21.67 16.06 -9.00
CA ALA A 172 22.96 16.71 -8.81
C ALA A 172 24.11 16.02 -9.57
N LEU A 173 23.94 14.76 -10.00
CA LEU A 173 24.94 13.97 -10.74
C LEU A 173 24.82 14.11 -12.26
N LYS A 174 23.74 14.71 -12.78
CA LYS A 174 23.67 15.12 -14.20
C LYS A 174 24.53 16.37 -14.42
N GLN A 175 25.85 16.22 -14.30
CA GLN A 175 26.77 17.19 -14.86
C GLN A 175 26.66 17.15 -16.39
N ARG A 176 26.65 18.33 -16.99
CA ARG A 176 26.48 18.55 -18.44
C ARG A 176 27.50 17.71 -19.23
N PRO A 177 27.14 17.19 -20.42
CA PRO A 177 28.16 16.70 -21.33
C PRO A 177 29.07 17.88 -21.67
N VAL A 178 30.30 17.83 -21.19
CA VAL A 178 31.35 18.77 -21.61
C VAL A 178 31.69 18.38 -23.04
N VAL A 179 31.53 19.32 -23.98
CA VAL A 179 32.09 19.23 -25.34
C VAL A 179 33.54 19.66 -25.29
#